data_AF-A0A4Y9J6C5-F1
#
_entry.id   AF-A0A4Y9J6C5-F1
#
_cell.length_a   1.000
_cell.length_b   1.000
_cell.length_c   1.000
_cell.angle_alpha   90.00
_cell.angle_beta   90.00
_cell.angle_gamma   90.00
#
_symmetry.space_group_name_H-M   'P 1'
#
loop_
_entity.id
_entity.type
_entity.pdbx_description
1 polymer ?
#
loop_
_entity_poly.entity_id
_entity_poly.type
_entity_poly.pdbx_seq_one_letter_code
_entity_poly.pdbx_strand_id
1 'polypeptide(L)'
;MSVIEHTDESHRHFHFYKIPAPGARFETIHPGRAASEAARKTGATKGEQNRAYKKAMSRLQNDFFDEVGMFSGLTRLGPAKRRLTRSGWHQEQAAAVAASKAMATAEKQLAEARAAMGEASGAKADLASAMSEAMASLDRAKAEALAGAEKAKAEAKAAALVALAVREAAAAALASASALERKAEKRQRTLSTAWR
;
A
#
# COMPACT_ATOMS: atom_id res chain seq x y z
N MET A 1 21.90 6.42 -33.85
CA MET A 1 21.59 7.82 -33.49
C MET A 1 22.67 8.27 -32.52
N SER A 2 23.26 9.44 -32.73
CA SER A 2 24.30 10.00 -31.85
C SER A 2 23.81 11.33 -31.26
N VAL A 3 24.15 11.57 -30.01
CA VAL A 3 23.96 12.82 -29.28
C VAL A 3 25.33 13.22 -28.73
N ILE A 4 25.78 14.42 -29.07
CA ILE A 4 27.09 14.95 -28.69
C ILE A 4 26.87 16.24 -27.89
N GLU A 5 27.32 16.26 -26.64
CA GLU A 5 27.28 17.45 -25.79
C GLU A 5 28.57 18.25 -25.92
N HIS A 6 28.44 19.57 -26.09
CA HIS A 6 29.52 20.55 -26.10
C HIS A 6 29.54 21.28 -24.76
N THR A 7 30.56 21.00 -23.95
CA THR A 7 30.80 21.64 -22.65
C THR A 7 32.00 22.59 -22.64
N ASP A 8 32.73 22.63 -23.75
CA ASP A 8 33.93 23.42 -24.01
C ASP A 8 33.63 24.82 -24.60
N GLU A 9 32.37 25.12 -24.87
CA GLU A 9 31.91 26.40 -25.42
C GLU A 9 31.24 27.30 -24.37
N SER A 10 31.08 28.59 -24.73
CA SER A 10 30.47 29.61 -23.87
C SER A 10 29.06 29.25 -23.38
N HIS A 11 28.30 28.50 -24.19
CA HIS A 11 26.97 28.04 -23.86
C HIS A 11 26.91 26.53 -24.08
N ARG A 12 26.60 25.80 -23.01
CA ARG A 12 26.40 24.35 -23.10
C ARG A 12 25.24 24.06 -24.04
N HIS A 13 25.50 23.25 -25.03
CA HIS A 13 24.50 22.78 -25.97
C HIS A 13 24.87 21.38 -26.44
N PHE A 14 23.95 20.70 -27.10
CA PHE A 14 24.21 19.40 -27.68
C PHE A 14 23.68 19.35 -29.10
N HIS A 15 24.41 18.65 -29.95
CA HIS A 15 23.98 18.31 -31.30
C HIS A 15 23.37 16.90 -31.28
N PHE A 16 22.20 16.79 -31.88
CA PHE A 16 21.57 15.50 -32.12
C PHE A 16 21.01 15.43 -33.53
N TYR A 17 21.03 14.23 -34.10
CA TYR A 17 20.47 13.96 -35.41
C TYR A 17 19.34 12.95 -35.29
N LYS A 18 18.20 13.26 -35.91
CA LYS A 18 17.10 12.33 -36.10
C LYS A 18 17.07 11.91 -37.56
N ILE A 19 17.22 10.61 -37.80
CA ILE A 19 17.21 10.03 -39.15
C ILE A 19 15.94 9.18 -39.28
N PRO A 20 15.19 9.28 -40.40
CA PRO A 20 14.06 8.40 -40.66
C PRO A 20 14.49 6.93 -40.71
N ALA A 21 13.54 6.02 -40.51
CA ALA A 21 13.79 4.61 -40.81
C ALA A 21 14.20 4.45 -42.29
N PRO A 22 15.02 3.43 -42.63
CA PRO A 22 15.37 3.16 -44.02
C PRO A 22 14.13 3.08 -44.92
N GLY A 23 14.15 3.78 -46.06
CA GLY A 23 13.01 3.87 -46.98
C GLY A 23 11.90 4.84 -46.57
N ALA A 24 11.93 5.40 -45.35
CA ALA A 24 10.96 6.40 -44.91
C ALA A 24 11.37 7.81 -45.37
N ARG A 25 10.37 8.65 -45.66
CA ARG A 25 10.56 10.05 -46.02
C ARG A 25 10.86 10.92 -44.80
N PHE A 26 11.57 12.03 -44.98
CA PHE A 26 11.87 12.99 -43.91
C PHE A 26 10.62 13.59 -43.25
N GLU A 27 9.53 13.73 -44.00
CA GLU A 27 8.24 14.19 -43.46
C GLU A 27 7.75 13.33 -42.28
N THR A 28 8.17 12.06 -42.17
CA THR A 28 7.77 11.18 -41.06
C THR A 28 8.33 11.61 -39.69
N ILE A 29 9.44 12.36 -39.68
CA ILE A 29 10.11 12.75 -38.44
C ILE A 29 10.05 14.25 -38.14
N HIS A 30 9.65 15.08 -39.12
CA HIS A 30 9.61 16.53 -39.00
C HIS A 30 8.16 17.06 -39.08
N PRO A 31 7.55 17.49 -37.97
CA PRO A 31 6.11 17.80 -37.89
C PRO A 31 5.69 18.95 -38.82
N GLY A 32 6.53 19.98 -38.97
CA GLY A 32 6.26 21.08 -39.91
C GLY A 32 6.13 20.62 -41.36
N ARG A 33 7.06 19.77 -41.83
CA ARG A 33 7.06 19.23 -43.20
C ARG A 33 5.90 18.27 -43.42
N ALA A 34 5.58 17.44 -42.43
CA ALA A 34 4.39 16.59 -42.45
C ALA A 34 3.11 17.41 -42.64
N ALA A 35 2.92 18.48 -41.86
CA ALA A 35 1.74 19.33 -41.93
C ALA A 35 1.65 20.09 -43.27
N SER A 36 2.78 20.57 -43.79
CA SER A 36 2.85 21.22 -45.10
C SER A 36 2.46 20.27 -46.23
N GLU A 37 2.94 19.02 -46.18
CA GLU A 37 2.62 17.99 -47.17
C GLU A 37 1.16 17.53 -47.09
N ALA A 38 0.61 17.40 -45.87
CA ALA A 38 -0.81 17.11 -45.68
C ALA A 38 -1.69 18.20 -46.31
N ALA A 39 -1.37 19.47 -46.09
CA ALA A 39 -2.08 20.58 -46.72
C ALA A 39 -1.92 20.59 -48.26
N ARG A 40 -0.73 20.23 -48.77
CA ARG A 40 -0.52 20.11 -50.23
C ARG A 40 -1.42 19.04 -50.83
N LYS A 41 -1.58 17.89 -50.16
CA LYS A 41 -2.43 16.78 -50.63
C LYS A 41 -3.91 17.14 -50.70
N THR A 42 -4.36 18.10 -49.89
CA THR A 42 -5.74 18.61 -49.94
C THR A 42 -5.90 19.76 -50.94
N GLY A 43 -4.92 20.00 -51.81
CA GLY A 43 -4.98 21.06 -52.83
C GLY A 43 -4.72 22.47 -52.31
N ALA A 44 -4.22 22.64 -51.07
CA ALA A 44 -4.02 23.95 -50.48
C ALA A 44 -2.94 24.76 -51.22
N THR A 45 -3.10 26.08 -51.25
CA THR A 45 -2.13 27.01 -51.84
C THR A 45 -0.77 26.97 -51.11
N LYS A 46 0.27 27.51 -51.74
CA LYS A 46 1.60 27.63 -51.08
C LYS A 46 1.55 28.47 -49.80
N GLY A 47 0.71 29.49 -49.75
CA GLY A 47 0.47 30.28 -48.55
C GLY A 47 -0.11 29.44 -47.40
N GLU A 48 -1.10 28.60 -47.70
CA GLU A 48 -1.75 27.70 -46.73
C GLU A 48 -0.80 26.60 -46.24
N GLN A 49 -0.03 26.00 -47.14
CA GLN A 49 1.02 25.03 -46.79
C GLN A 49 2.03 25.64 -45.81
N ASN A 50 2.45 26.89 -46.00
CA ASN A 50 3.35 27.59 -45.10
C ASN A 50 2.69 27.94 -43.75
N ARG A 51 1.39 28.29 -43.74
CA ARG A 51 0.64 28.48 -42.50
C ARG A 51 0.57 27.19 -41.68
N ALA A 52 0.28 26.06 -42.34
CA ALA A 52 0.27 24.74 -41.70
C ALA A 52 1.64 24.38 -41.11
N TYR A 53 2.73 24.60 -41.86
CA TYR A 53 4.10 24.42 -41.39
C TYR A 53 4.38 25.24 -40.12
N LYS A 54 4.13 26.55 -40.16
CA LYS A 54 4.41 27.46 -39.03
C LYS A 54 3.59 27.09 -37.80
N LYS A 55 2.33 26.70 -37.97
CA LYS A 55 1.47 26.24 -36.87
C LYS A 55 2.04 24.98 -36.22
N ALA A 56 2.43 23.99 -37.02
CA ALA A 56 3.01 22.76 -36.51
C ALA A 56 4.36 22.98 -35.80
N MET A 57 5.22 23.84 -36.34
CA MET A 57 6.50 24.17 -35.68
C MET A 57 6.33 25.00 -34.41
N SER A 58 5.33 25.89 -34.36
CA SER A 58 4.99 26.60 -33.13
C SER A 58 4.49 25.65 -32.05
N ARG A 59 3.71 24.63 -32.42
CA ARG A 59 3.26 23.58 -31.49
C ARG A 59 4.44 22.77 -30.96
N LEU A 60 5.36 22.33 -31.82
CA LEU A 60 6.57 21.62 -31.39
C LEU A 60 7.37 22.41 -30.34
N GLN A 61 7.51 23.73 -30.53
CA GLN A 61 8.18 24.59 -29.55
C GLN A 61 7.37 24.79 -28.26
N ASN A 62 6.04 24.70 -28.32
CA ASN A 62 5.19 24.73 -27.11
C ASN A 62 5.36 23.42 -26.35
N ASP A 63 5.25 22.29 -27.04
CA ASP A 63 5.43 20.96 -26.45
C ASP A 63 6.80 20.87 -25.74
N PHE A 64 7.88 21.32 -26.38
CA PHE A 64 9.21 21.40 -25.73
C PHE A 64 9.24 22.34 -24.53
N PHE A 65 8.56 23.48 -24.59
CA PHE A 65 8.51 24.41 -23.48
C PHE A 65 7.75 23.80 -22.29
N ASP A 66 6.61 23.19 -22.54
CA ASP A 66 5.75 22.59 -21.50
C ASP A 66 6.43 21.39 -20.85
N GLU A 67 7.17 20.58 -21.61
CA GLU A 67 7.84 19.37 -21.11
C GLU A 67 9.24 19.63 -20.52
N VAL A 68 9.97 20.63 -21.01
CA VAL A 68 11.38 20.84 -20.65
C VAL A 68 11.66 22.28 -20.26
N GLY A 69 11.27 23.23 -21.12
CA GLY A 69 11.68 24.63 -20.99
C GLY A 69 11.21 25.29 -19.68
N MET A 70 9.95 25.09 -19.33
CA MET A 70 9.30 25.66 -18.15
C MET A 70 9.97 25.16 -16.86
N PHE A 71 10.30 23.86 -16.80
CA PHE A 71 11.02 23.27 -15.66
C PHE A 71 12.48 23.70 -15.59
N SER A 72 13.07 24.11 -16.71
CA SER A 72 14.46 24.58 -16.80
C SER A 72 14.60 26.10 -16.62
N GLY A 73 13.51 26.81 -16.35
CA GLY A 73 13.52 28.26 -16.19
C GLY A 73 13.74 29.03 -17.50
N LEU A 74 13.53 28.37 -18.64
CA LEU A 74 13.52 29.02 -19.95
C LEU A 74 12.19 29.74 -20.16
N THR A 75 12.16 30.73 -21.03
CA THR A 75 10.93 31.39 -21.48
C THR A 75 10.54 30.88 -22.86
N ARG A 76 9.24 30.76 -23.13
CA ARG A 76 8.74 30.29 -24.42
C ARG A 76 9.08 31.26 -25.56
N LEU A 77 9.01 32.56 -25.28
CA LEU A 77 9.22 33.64 -26.26
C LEU A 77 10.33 34.56 -25.79
N GLY A 78 11.23 34.90 -26.71
CA GLY A 78 12.28 35.89 -26.49
C GLY A 78 11.77 37.35 -26.51
N PRO A 79 12.62 38.31 -26.12
CA PRO A 79 12.24 39.70 -25.90
C PRO A 79 11.79 40.40 -27.19
N ALA A 80 12.43 40.10 -28.33
CA ALA A 80 12.09 40.69 -29.62
C ALA A 80 10.65 40.35 -30.06
N LYS A 81 10.17 39.13 -29.75
CA LYS A 81 8.81 38.71 -30.08
C LYS A 81 7.75 39.45 -29.26
N ARG A 82 8.09 39.82 -28.02
CA ARG A 82 7.21 40.51 -27.08
C ARG A 82 7.46 42.03 -27.01
N ARG A 83 8.40 42.54 -27.80
CA ARG A 83 8.84 43.96 -27.80
C ARG A 83 9.16 44.48 -26.40
N LEU A 84 9.81 43.65 -25.59
CA LEU A 84 10.15 44.00 -24.21
C LEU A 84 11.36 44.92 -24.15
N THR A 85 11.35 45.83 -23.18
CA THR A 85 12.57 46.57 -22.79
C THR A 85 13.57 45.60 -22.18
N ARG A 86 14.85 46.00 -22.11
CA ARG A 86 15.89 45.21 -21.46
C ARG A 86 15.54 44.87 -20.00
N SER A 87 15.01 45.84 -19.25
CA SER A 87 14.57 45.64 -17.86
C SER A 87 13.42 44.65 -17.77
N GLY A 88 12.39 44.80 -18.61
CA GLY A 88 11.27 43.85 -18.65
C GLY A 88 11.70 42.44 -19.04
N TRP A 89 12.69 42.30 -19.92
CA TRP A 89 13.25 41.00 -20.26
C TRP A 89 13.98 40.33 -19.10
N HIS A 90 14.80 41.07 -18.33
CA HIS A 90 15.45 40.53 -17.14
C HIS A 90 14.44 40.10 -16.07
N GLN A 91 13.35 40.84 -15.90
CA GLN A 91 12.26 40.46 -14.99
C GLN A 91 11.58 39.16 -15.44
N GLU A 92 11.30 39.01 -16.74
CA GLU A 92 10.70 37.79 -17.29
C GLU A 92 11.61 36.57 -17.09
N GLN A 93 12.92 36.73 -17.32
CA GLN A 93 13.89 35.66 -17.07
C GLN A 93 13.93 35.28 -15.59
N ALA A 94 13.95 36.26 -14.69
CA ALA A 94 13.91 36.01 -13.25
C ALA A 94 12.62 35.29 -12.83
N ALA A 95 11.47 35.68 -13.40
CA ALA A 95 10.19 35.02 -13.15
C ALA A 95 10.17 33.56 -13.62
N ALA A 96 10.71 33.27 -14.81
CA ALA A 96 10.81 31.90 -15.32
C ALA A 96 11.69 31.01 -14.43
N VAL A 97 12.84 31.52 -13.97
CA VAL A 97 13.71 30.81 -13.01
C VAL A 97 13.01 30.59 -11.67
N ALA A 98 12.27 31.58 -11.17
CA ALA A 98 11.50 31.44 -9.93
C ALA A 98 10.40 30.39 -10.05
N ALA A 99 9.67 30.38 -11.17
CA ALA A 99 8.64 29.38 -11.46
C ALA A 99 9.23 27.96 -11.53
N SER A 100 10.36 27.77 -12.23
CA SER A 100 11.10 26.50 -12.26
C SER A 100 11.46 25.99 -10.85
N LYS A 101 12.02 26.85 -10.01
CA LYS A 101 12.35 26.50 -8.60
C LYS A 101 11.10 26.15 -7.78
N ALA A 102 10.01 26.89 -7.97
CA ALA A 102 8.75 26.62 -7.28
C ALA A 102 8.18 25.26 -7.68
N MET A 103 8.21 24.91 -8.97
CA MET A 103 7.77 23.61 -9.45
C MET A 103 8.65 22.47 -8.92
N ALA A 104 9.97 22.63 -8.91
CA ALA A 104 10.88 21.63 -8.32
C ALA A 104 10.61 21.42 -6.82
N THR A 105 10.31 22.50 -6.10
CA THR A 105 9.93 22.43 -4.68
C THR A 105 8.58 21.70 -4.49
N ALA A 106 7.59 22.02 -5.32
CA ALA A 106 6.28 21.38 -5.29
C ALA A 106 6.38 19.88 -5.63
N GLU A 107 7.19 19.50 -6.61
CA GLU A 107 7.42 18.11 -6.97
C GLU A 107 8.05 17.33 -5.82
N LYS A 108 9.06 17.92 -5.16
CA LYS A 108 9.68 17.34 -3.96
C LYS A 108 8.66 17.16 -2.84
N GLN A 109 7.87 18.18 -2.53
CA GLN A 109 6.82 18.11 -1.50
C GLN A 109 5.77 17.05 -1.83
N LEU A 110 5.41 16.91 -3.11
CA LEU A 110 4.44 15.93 -3.56
C LEU A 110 5.00 14.51 -3.46
N ALA A 111 6.29 14.31 -3.76
CA ALA A 111 6.97 13.04 -3.55
C ALA A 111 7.03 12.66 -2.06
N GLU A 112 7.40 13.61 -1.19
CA GLU A 112 7.40 13.42 0.27
C GLU A 112 5.99 13.07 0.79
N ALA A 113 4.96 13.80 0.34
CA ALA A 113 3.57 13.53 0.71
C ALA A 113 3.09 12.15 0.25
N ARG A 114 3.50 11.72 -0.96
CA ARG A 114 3.19 10.37 -1.47
C ARG A 114 3.88 9.29 -0.63
N ALA A 115 5.15 9.48 -0.27
CA ALA A 115 5.89 8.55 0.58
C ALA A 115 5.22 8.43 1.96
N ALA A 116 4.90 9.56 2.60
CA ALA A 116 4.21 9.59 3.88
C ALA A 116 2.82 8.92 3.83
N MET A 117 2.06 9.11 2.74
CA MET A 117 0.79 8.39 2.54
C MET A 117 1.00 6.89 2.37
N GLY A 118 2.05 6.47 1.66
CA GLY A 118 2.41 5.06 1.52
C GLY A 118 2.74 4.41 2.85
N GLU A 119 3.56 5.06 3.68
CA GLU A 119 3.91 4.61 5.03
C GLU A 119 2.68 4.54 5.94
N ALA A 120 1.84 5.58 5.96
CA ALA A 120 0.62 5.58 6.75
C ALA A 120 -0.37 4.48 6.34
N SER A 121 -0.47 4.20 5.03
CA SER A 121 -1.28 3.09 4.50
C SER A 121 -0.73 1.73 4.94
N GLY A 122 0.60 1.55 4.88
CA GLY A 122 1.28 0.35 5.38
C GLY A 122 1.04 0.11 6.87
N ALA A 123 1.27 1.14 7.70
CA ALA A 123 1.04 1.06 9.14
C ALA A 123 -0.41 0.71 9.50
N LYS A 124 -1.38 1.22 8.71
CA LYS A 124 -2.80 0.87 8.90
C LYS A 124 -3.08 -0.60 8.55
N ALA A 125 -2.46 -1.12 7.50
CA ALA A 125 -2.59 -2.54 7.12
C ALA A 125 -1.97 -3.45 8.20
N ASP A 126 -0.80 -3.10 8.72
CA ASP A 126 -0.13 -3.86 9.79
C ASP A 126 -0.96 -3.89 11.07
N LEU A 127 -1.52 -2.74 11.47
CA LEU A 127 -2.40 -2.64 12.63
C LEU A 127 -3.66 -3.51 12.45
N ALA A 128 -4.25 -3.54 11.24
CA ALA A 128 -5.40 -4.39 10.95
C ALA A 128 -5.05 -5.88 11.04
N SER A 129 -3.89 -6.30 10.54
CA SER A 129 -3.41 -7.68 10.68
C SER A 129 -3.18 -8.06 12.14
N ALA A 130 -2.47 -7.22 12.89
CA ALA A 130 -2.22 -7.42 14.31
C ALA A 130 -3.51 -7.49 15.13
N MET A 131 -4.50 -6.64 14.82
CA MET A 131 -5.81 -6.67 15.48
C MET A 131 -6.58 -7.95 15.15
N SER A 132 -6.52 -8.44 13.90
CA SER A 132 -7.14 -9.70 13.52
C SER A 132 -6.50 -10.89 14.22
N GLU A 133 -5.16 -10.92 14.29
CA GLU A 133 -4.42 -11.96 15.00
C GLU A 133 -4.69 -11.95 16.51
N ALA A 134 -4.76 -10.75 17.12
CA ALA A 134 -5.12 -10.58 18.52
C ALA A 134 -6.57 -11.03 18.81
N MET A 135 -7.50 -10.77 17.88
CA MET A 135 -8.88 -11.22 18.03
C MET A 135 -8.97 -12.75 17.92
N ALA A 136 -8.26 -13.36 16.97
CA ALA A 136 -8.18 -14.81 16.82
C ALA A 136 -7.48 -15.50 18.01
N SER A 137 -6.47 -14.87 18.62
CA SER A 137 -5.84 -15.41 19.83
C SER A 137 -6.76 -15.31 21.04
N LEU A 138 -7.52 -14.21 21.18
CA LEU A 138 -8.52 -14.06 22.23
C LEU A 138 -9.64 -15.11 22.10
N ASP A 139 -10.14 -15.36 20.89
CA ASP A 139 -11.18 -16.36 20.66
C ASP A 139 -10.70 -17.77 20.98
N ARG A 140 -9.45 -18.12 20.63
CA ARG A 140 -8.82 -19.39 21.03
C ARG A 140 -8.68 -19.51 22.54
N ALA A 141 -8.16 -18.47 23.20
CA ALA A 141 -8.01 -18.47 24.66
C ALA A 141 -9.35 -18.61 25.38
N LYS A 142 -10.42 -17.96 24.88
CA LYS A 142 -11.77 -18.12 25.40
C LYS A 142 -12.30 -19.55 25.22
N ALA A 143 -12.09 -20.13 24.04
CA ALA A 143 -12.51 -21.51 23.77
C ALA A 143 -11.79 -22.52 24.68
N GLU A 144 -10.48 -22.34 24.87
CA GLU A 144 -9.67 -23.16 25.78
C GLU A 144 -10.11 -23.00 27.25
N ALA A 145 -10.37 -21.77 27.69
CA ALA A 145 -10.86 -21.51 29.04
C ALA A 145 -12.23 -22.16 29.31
N LEU A 146 -13.16 -22.05 28.35
CA LEU A 146 -14.47 -22.71 28.43
C LEU A 146 -14.34 -24.23 28.46
N ALA A 147 -13.51 -24.80 27.58
CA ALA A 147 -13.25 -26.24 27.56
C ALA A 147 -12.60 -26.72 28.87
N GLY A 148 -11.66 -25.95 29.42
CA GLY A 148 -11.03 -26.22 30.71
C GLY A 148 -12.03 -26.17 31.87
N ALA A 149 -12.92 -25.18 31.90
CA ALA A 149 -13.97 -25.06 32.90
C ALA A 149 -14.96 -26.23 32.86
N GLU A 150 -15.40 -26.62 31.65
CA GLU A 150 -16.28 -27.79 31.47
C GLU A 150 -15.60 -29.08 31.90
N LYS A 151 -14.31 -29.27 31.57
CA LYS A 151 -13.53 -30.43 32.02
C LYS A 151 -13.41 -30.46 33.55
N ALA A 152 -13.05 -29.34 34.18
CA ALA A 152 -12.94 -29.26 35.64
C ALA A 152 -14.27 -29.54 36.34
N LYS A 153 -15.39 -29.05 35.77
CA LYS A 153 -16.74 -29.33 36.28
C LYS A 153 -17.10 -30.81 36.14
N ALA A 154 -16.74 -31.45 35.04
CA ALA A 154 -16.92 -32.89 34.84
C ALA A 154 -16.10 -33.73 35.83
N GLU A 155 -14.83 -33.37 36.04
CA GLU A 155 -13.94 -34.02 37.02
C GLU A 155 -14.46 -33.87 38.45
N ALA A 156 -14.90 -32.66 38.84
CA ALA A 156 -15.50 -32.43 40.15
C ALA A 156 -16.78 -33.26 40.36
N LYS A 157 -17.62 -33.37 39.33
CA LYS A 157 -18.82 -34.21 39.37
C LYS A 157 -18.47 -35.70 39.52
N ALA A 158 -17.47 -36.18 38.78
CA ALA A 158 -16.99 -37.57 38.88
C ALA A 158 -16.43 -37.86 40.28
N ALA A 159 -15.60 -36.96 40.83
CA ALA A 159 -15.05 -37.08 42.18
C ALA A 159 -16.16 -37.12 43.25
N ALA A 160 -17.20 -36.27 43.11
CA ALA A 160 -18.34 -36.27 44.02
C ALA A 160 -19.14 -37.59 43.98
N LEU A 161 -19.33 -38.17 42.79
CA LEU A 161 -20.00 -39.47 42.63
C LEU A 161 -19.20 -40.61 43.27
N VAL A 162 -17.87 -40.62 43.09
CA VAL A 162 -16.99 -41.60 43.74
C VAL A 162 -17.04 -41.45 45.26
N ALA A 163 -16.96 -40.23 45.77
CA ALA A 163 -17.05 -39.97 47.21
C ALA A 163 -18.39 -40.44 47.81
N LEU A 164 -19.50 -40.24 47.08
CA LEU A 164 -20.82 -40.73 47.49
C LEU A 164 -20.84 -42.27 47.56
N ALA A 165 -20.36 -42.95 46.51
CA ALA A 165 -20.31 -44.41 46.46
C ALA A 165 -19.44 -45.01 47.58
N VAL A 166 -18.29 -44.38 47.89
CA VAL A 166 -17.43 -44.79 49.01
C VAL A 166 -18.16 -44.64 50.35
N ARG A 167 -18.90 -43.54 50.54
CA ARG A 167 -19.68 -43.29 51.76
C ARG A 167 -20.79 -44.33 51.93
N GLU A 168 -21.51 -44.67 50.85
CA GLU A 168 -22.55 -45.69 50.85
C GLU A 168 -21.98 -47.08 51.16
N ALA A 169 -20.85 -47.45 50.54
CA ALA A 169 -20.17 -48.71 50.80
C ALA A 169 -19.69 -48.83 52.26
N ALA A 170 -19.12 -47.75 52.82
CA ALA A 170 -18.71 -47.70 54.22
C ALA A 170 -19.90 -47.84 55.17
N ALA A 171 -21.02 -47.18 54.87
CA ALA A 171 -22.25 -47.33 55.66
C ALA A 171 -22.80 -48.77 55.61
N ALA A 172 -22.80 -49.40 54.44
CA ALA A 172 -23.22 -50.79 54.28
C ALA A 172 -22.31 -51.78 55.03
N ALA A 173 -21.00 -51.53 55.03
CA ALA A 173 -20.04 -52.33 55.79
C ALA A 173 -20.27 -52.21 57.30
N LEU A 174 -20.51 -50.99 57.80
CA LEU A 174 -20.82 -50.75 59.21
C LEU A 174 -22.14 -51.41 59.64
N ALA A 175 -23.17 -51.33 58.79
CA ALA A 175 -24.45 -52.01 59.02
C ALA A 175 -24.28 -53.53 59.06
N SER A 176 -23.45 -54.08 58.17
CA SER A 176 -23.14 -55.51 58.15
C SER A 176 -22.38 -55.95 59.41
N ALA A 177 -21.38 -55.16 59.84
CA ALA A 177 -20.62 -55.41 61.07
C ALA A 177 -21.53 -55.43 62.31
N SER A 178 -22.36 -54.40 62.48
CA SER A 178 -23.30 -54.33 63.61
C SER A 178 -24.36 -55.45 63.60
N ALA A 179 -24.79 -55.91 62.42
CA ALA A 179 -25.68 -57.06 62.30
C ALA A 179 -25.01 -58.38 62.72
N LEU A 180 -23.72 -58.55 62.42
CA LEU A 180 -22.92 -59.70 62.87
C LEU A 180 -22.72 -59.68 64.38
N GLU A 181 -22.41 -58.53 64.96
CA GLU A 181 -22.30 -58.36 66.42
C GLU A 181 -23.60 -58.75 67.13
N ARG A 182 -24.75 -58.23 66.66
CA ARG A 182 -26.07 -58.59 67.22
C ARG A 182 -26.36 -60.09 67.12
N LYS A 183 -25.94 -60.76 66.03
CA LYS A 183 -26.07 -62.22 65.87
C LYS A 183 -25.16 -62.98 66.83
N ALA A 184 -23.92 -62.52 67.03
CA ALA A 184 -22.97 -63.10 67.97
C ALA A 184 -23.48 -62.98 69.41
N GLU A 185 -24.00 -61.80 69.78
CA GLU A 185 -24.57 -61.53 71.10
C GLU A 185 -25.82 -62.40 71.37
N LYS A 186 -26.72 -62.52 70.38
CA LYS A 186 -27.85 -63.47 70.46
C LYS A 186 -27.38 -64.91 70.64
N ARG A 187 -26.38 -65.37 69.87
CA ARG A 187 -25.81 -66.72 70.00
C ARG A 187 -25.22 -66.97 71.39
N GLN A 188 -24.46 -66.02 71.90
CA GLN A 188 -23.88 -66.09 73.25
C GLN A 188 -24.97 -66.16 74.33
N ARG A 189 -26.05 -65.38 74.16
CA ARG A 189 -27.21 -65.39 75.05
C ARG A 189 -28.02 -66.68 74.99
N THR A 190 -28.17 -67.31 73.81
CA THR A 190 -28.79 -68.64 73.68
C THR A 190 -27.93 -69.75 74.30
N LEU A 191 -26.60 -69.65 74.18
CA LEU A 191 -25.68 -70.60 74.80
C LEU A 191 -25.68 -70.47 76.34
N SER A 192 -25.85 -69.26 76.89
CA SER A 192 -25.92 -69.06 78.34
C SER A 192 -27.27 -69.43 78.97
N THR A 193 -28.33 -69.59 78.16
CA THR A 193 -29.64 -70.08 78.61
C THR A 193 -29.83 -71.59 78.42
N ALA A 194 -29.01 -72.25 77.59
CA ALA A 194 -29.04 -73.70 77.39
C ALA A 194 -28.39 -74.53 78.53
N TRP A 195 -27.80 -73.88 79.53
CA TRP A 195 -27.14 -74.51 80.69
C TRP A 195 -27.76 -74.07 82.05
N ARG A 196 -29.07 -73.80 82.07
CA ARG A 196 -29.85 -73.63 83.31
C ARG A 196 -30.93 -74.70 83.40
#